data_AF-A0A382BTH1-F1
#
_entry.id   AF-A0A382BTH1-F1
#
_cell.length_a   1.000
_cell.length_b   1.000
_cell.length_c   1.000
_cell.angle_alpha   90.00
_cell.angle_beta   90.00
_cell.angle_gamma   90.00
#
_symmetry.space_group_name_H-M   'P 1'
#
loop_
_entity.id
_entity.type
_entity.pdbx_description
1 polymer ?
#
loop_
_entity_poly.entity_id
_entity_poly.type
_entity_poly.pdbx_seq_one_letter_code
_entity_poly.pdbx_strand_id
1 'polypeptide(L)'
;MIPQRLSVRNFLCYRENVPTLDFQGIHVACLCGQNGHGKSALLDAVTWCLWGEARGKTQDDLISYGADECRVELEFLSRDTSSRVIRSRSRAGDRRRQGVSDLQFQVLGSDSAIAITGDHIRETQAKIEQTIGMDYDAFINSAFLLQGRADEFTNK
;
A
#
# COMPACT_ATOMS: atom_id res chain seq x y z
N MET A 1 -3.56 -8.62 -10.66
CA MET A 1 -3.00 -7.26 -10.51
C MET A 1 -1.50 -7.34 -10.73
N ILE A 2 -0.92 -6.38 -11.46
CA ILE A 2 0.54 -6.27 -11.70
C ILE A 2 0.98 -4.88 -11.24
N PRO A 3 1.88 -4.74 -10.25
CA PRO A 3 2.36 -3.43 -9.80
C PRO A 3 3.20 -2.77 -10.89
N GLN A 4 3.07 -1.45 -11.03
CA GLN A 4 3.80 -0.65 -12.01
C GLN A 4 4.71 0.37 -11.34
N ARG A 5 4.20 1.15 -10.38
CA ARG A 5 5.01 2.14 -9.64
C ARG A 5 4.59 2.20 -8.19
N LEU A 6 5.56 2.32 -7.29
CA LEU A 6 5.33 2.53 -5.86
C LEU A 6 6.08 3.77 -5.39
N SER A 7 5.34 4.74 -4.85
CA SER A 7 5.89 5.92 -4.19
C SER A 7 5.57 5.88 -2.71
N VAL A 8 6.57 6.12 -1.88
CA VAL A 8 6.47 6.01 -0.41
C VAL A 8 7.02 7.27 0.22
N ARG A 9 6.26 7.90 1.11
CA ARG A 9 6.68 9.08 1.87
C ARG A 9 6.38 8.91 3.36
N ASN A 10 7.39 9.11 4.19
CA ASN A 10 7.27 9.12 5.65
C ASN A 10 6.61 7.86 6.25
N PHE A 11 6.76 6.70 5.59
CA PHE A 11 6.17 5.43 6.00
C PHE A 11 7.24 4.52 6.60
N LEU A 12 7.08 4.15 7.88
CA LEU A 12 8.05 3.36 8.64
C LEU A 12 9.48 3.95 8.55
N CYS A 13 10.43 3.22 7.96
CA CYS A 13 11.80 3.69 7.78
C CYS A 13 11.98 4.60 6.55
N TYR A 14 11.01 4.65 5.64
CA TYR A 14 11.06 5.49 4.45
C TYR A 14 10.73 6.94 4.82
N ARG A 15 11.62 7.85 4.44
CA ARG A 15 11.54 9.28 4.75
C ARG A 15 10.96 10.06 3.57
N GLU A 16 11.23 11.35 3.51
CA GLU A 16 10.95 12.18 2.36
C GLU A 16 11.97 11.93 1.24
N ASN A 17 11.60 12.27 0.01
CA ASN A 17 12.45 12.19 -1.18
C ASN A 17 12.95 10.77 -1.52
N VAL A 18 12.25 9.73 -1.09
CA VAL A 18 12.49 8.37 -1.56
C VAL A 18 12.09 8.29 -3.03
N PRO A 19 12.98 7.86 -3.94
CA PRO A 19 12.65 7.71 -5.35
C PRO A 19 11.49 6.74 -5.55
N THR A 20 10.63 7.02 -6.52
CA THR A 20 9.60 6.09 -6.96
C THR A 20 10.26 4.80 -7.47
N LEU A 21 9.79 3.67 -6.95
CA LEU A 21 10.18 2.36 -7.44
C LEU A 21 9.35 2.01 -8.67
N ASP A 22 10.01 1.91 -9.82
CA ASP A 22 9.40 1.46 -11.07
C ASP A 22 9.57 -0.05 -11.23
N PHE A 23 8.45 -0.76 -11.37
CA PHE A 23 8.39 -2.20 -11.57
C PHE A 23 8.25 -2.57 -13.05
N GLN A 24 8.04 -1.62 -13.95
CA GLN A 24 7.82 -1.93 -15.37
C GLN A 24 9.04 -2.64 -15.96
N GLY A 25 8.79 -3.78 -16.61
CA GLY A 25 9.84 -4.63 -17.18
C GLY A 25 10.54 -5.56 -16.17
N ILE A 26 10.23 -5.45 -14.87
CA ILE A 26 10.73 -6.37 -13.85
C ILE A 26 9.79 -7.57 -13.75
N HIS A 27 10.27 -8.73 -14.21
CA HIS A 27 9.54 -9.99 -14.07
C HIS A 27 9.89 -10.72 -12.76
N VAL A 28 11.15 -10.62 -12.33
CA VAL A 28 11.68 -11.22 -11.10
C VAL A 28 12.71 -10.28 -10.49
N ALA A 29 12.66 -10.07 -9.17
CA ALA A 29 13.64 -9.28 -8.43
C ALA A 29 14.02 -9.97 -7.11
N CYS A 30 15.30 -9.90 -6.72
CA CYS A 30 15.68 -10.09 -5.31
C CYS A 30 15.69 -8.75 -4.59
N LEU A 31 14.96 -8.67 -3.49
CA LEU A 31 15.18 -7.62 -2.50
C LEU A 31 16.16 -8.12 -1.42
N CYS A 32 17.41 -7.72 -1.56
CA CYS A 32 18.54 -8.22 -0.78
C CYS A 32 19.11 -7.09 0.11
N GLY A 33 19.53 -7.37 1.35
CA GLY A 33 20.08 -6.37 2.28
C GLY A 33 20.00 -6.77 3.76
N GLN A 34 20.61 -6.01 4.67
CA GLN A 34 20.61 -6.33 6.11
C GLN A 34 19.22 -6.18 6.74
N ASN A 35 19.04 -6.77 7.92
CA ASN A 35 17.83 -6.58 8.72
C ASN A 35 17.69 -5.10 9.11
N GLY A 36 16.46 -4.58 9.07
CA GLY A 36 16.19 -3.16 9.35
C GLY A 36 16.33 -2.21 8.15
N HIS A 37 16.85 -2.67 6.99
CA HIS A 37 17.00 -1.82 5.78
C HIS A 37 15.68 -1.56 5.02
N GLY A 38 14.52 -1.78 5.62
CA GLY A 38 13.23 -1.46 5.01
C GLY A 38 12.68 -2.46 4.00
N LYS A 39 13.35 -3.59 3.75
CA LYS A 39 12.88 -4.61 2.79
C LYS A 39 11.43 -5.04 3.04
N SER A 40 11.12 -5.41 4.27
CA SER A 40 9.76 -5.81 4.65
C SER A 40 8.83 -4.59 4.69
N ALA A 41 9.31 -3.42 5.12
CA ALA A 41 8.53 -2.18 5.11
C ALA A 41 8.08 -1.76 3.70
N LEU A 42 8.83 -2.11 2.65
CA LEU A 42 8.44 -1.91 1.27
C LEU A 42 7.20 -2.73 0.91
N LEU A 43 7.17 -3.98 1.39
CA LEU A 43 6.05 -4.90 1.18
C LEU A 43 4.84 -4.46 2.01
N ASP A 44 5.06 -4.02 3.25
CA ASP A 44 4.02 -3.42 4.09
C ASP A 44 3.42 -2.16 3.43
N ALA A 45 4.21 -1.37 2.71
CA ALA A 45 3.69 -0.20 2.01
C ALA A 45 2.65 -0.61 0.95
N VAL A 46 2.91 -1.69 0.20
CA VAL A 46 1.98 -2.23 -0.80
C VAL A 46 0.70 -2.75 -0.13
N THR A 47 0.83 -3.59 0.90
CA THR A 47 -0.35 -4.15 1.57
C THR A 47 -1.17 -3.07 2.26
N TRP A 48 -0.51 -2.09 2.86
CA TRP A 48 -1.16 -0.97 3.49
C TRP A 48 -1.89 -0.11 2.49
N CYS A 49 -1.26 0.23 1.35
CA CYS A 49 -1.88 1.04 0.32
C CYS A 49 -3.21 0.42 -0.14
N LEU A 50 -3.19 -0.89 -0.45
CA LEU A 50 -4.32 -1.60 -1.04
C LEU A 50 -5.41 -1.98 -0.02
N TRP A 51 -5.04 -2.49 1.15
CA TRP A 51 -6.00 -3.03 2.12
C TRP A 51 -6.04 -2.30 3.46
N GLY A 52 -5.13 -1.35 3.70
CA GLY A 52 -4.98 -0.69 4.99
C GLY A 52 -4.27 -1.55 6.05
N GLU A 53 -3.74 -2.71 5.64
CA GLU A 53 -3.10 -3.71 6.49
C GLU A 53 -1.58 -3.64 6.41
N ALA A 54 -0.92 -3.48 7.55
CA ALA A 54 0.54 -3.47 7.68
C ALA A 54 0.97 -3.81 9.11
N ARG A 55 2.28 -3.98 9.31
CA ARG A 55 2.85 -4.07 10.66
C ARG A 55 2.47 -2.87 11.53
N GLY A 56 2.01 -3.11 12.75
CA GLY A 56 1.72 -2.04 13.71
C GLY A 56 0.46 -2.34 14.51
N LYS A 57 0.31 -1.71 15.67
CA LYS A 57 -0.93 -1.82 16.45
C LYS A 57 -1.93 -0.76 16.02
N THR A 58 -1.43 0.38 15.58
CA THR A 58 -2.22 1.52 15.14
C THR A 58 -1.70 2.06 13.81
N GLN A 59 -2.57 2.74 13.07
CA GLN A 59 -2.21 3.43 11.83
C GLN A 59 -1.15 4.53 12.05
N ASP A 60 -1.08 5.10 13.26
CA ASP A 60 -0.11 6.15 13.61
C ASP A 60 1.31 5.58 13.84
N ASP A 61 1.44 4.28 14.08
CA ASP A 61 2.73 3.57 14.18
C ASP A 61 3.42 3.46 12.82
N LEU A 62 2.66 3.61 11.72
CA LEU A 62 3.17 3.55 10.35
C LEU A 62 3.83 4.86 9.93
N ILE A 63 3.60 5.96 10.65
CA ILE A 63 4.19 7.26 10.36
C ILE A 63 5.61 7.29 10.90
N SER A 64 6.57 7.60 10.02
CA SER A 64 7.99 7.67 10.36
C SER A 64 8.27 8.63 11.52
N TYR A 65 9.26 8.29 12.35
CA TYR A 65 9.58 9.06 13.55
C TYR A 65 9.94 10.52 13.23
N GLY A 66 9.21 11.48 13.80
CA GLY A 66 9.41 12.92 13.55
C GLY A 66 8.63 13.46 12.36
N ALA A 67 7.79 12.64 11.70
CA ALA A 67 6.80 13.11 10.73
C ALA A 67 5.39 13.12 11.34
N ASP A 68 4.55 14.02 10.82
CA ASP A 68 3.14 14.13 11.21
C ASP A 68 2.19 13.39 10.27
N GLU A 69 2.67 12.99 9.09
CA GLU A 69 1.89 12.27 8.09
C GLU A 69 2.73 11.30 7.28
N CYS A 70 2.09 10.25 6.77
CA CYS A 70 2.65 9.32 5.79
C CYS A 70 1.72 9.14 4.60
N ARG A 71 2.31 8.77 3.45
CA ARG A 71 1.58 8.52 2.21
C ARG A 71 2.24 7.40 1.42
N VAL A 72 1.42 6.50 0.90
CA VAL A 72 1.82 5.48 -0.07
C VAL A 72 0.92 5.55 -1.27
N GLU A 73 1.52 5.51 -2.44
CA GLU A 73 0.84 5.53 -3.74
C GLU A 73 1.32 4.35 -4.57
N LEU A 74 0.36 3.56 -5.05
CA LEU A 74 0.61 2.38 -5.88
C LEU A 74 -0.16 2.50 -7.20
N GLU A 75 0.59 2.51 -8.30
CA GLU A 75 0.06 2.30 -9.65
C GLU A 75 0.14 0.82 -10.00
N PHE A 76 -0.93 0.26 -10.56
CA PHE A 76 -0.99 -1.13 -10.97
C PHE A 76 -1.90 -1.33 -12.19
N LEU A 77 -1.66 -2.43 -12.90
CA LEU A 77 -2.50 -2.92 -13.99
C LEU A 77 -3.44 -4.03 -13.47
N SER A 78 -4.73 -3.90 -13.74
CA SER A 78 -5.72 -4.96 -13.51
C SER A 78 -6.67 -5.04 -14.69
N ARG A 79 -6.81 -6.23 -15.31
CA ARG A 79 -7.70 -6.46 -16.47
C ARG A 79 -7.52 -5.37 -17.55
N ASP A 80 -6.26 -5.11 -17.92
CA ASP A 80 -5.84 -4.08 -18.89
C ASP A 80 -6.16 -2.62 -18.52
N THR A 81 -6.64 -2.38 -17.30
CA THR A 81 -6.90 -1.04 -16.77
C THR A 81 -5.78 -0.63 -15.83
N SER A 82 -5.08 0.46 -16.16
CA SER A 82 -4.11 1.06 -15.25
C SER A 82 -4.86 1.85 -14.19
N SER A 83 -4.51 1.66 -12.93
CA SER A 83 -5.18 2.29 -11.80
C SER A 83 -4.17 2.71 -10.75
N ARG A 84 -4.57 3.67 -9.92
CA ARG A 84 -3.75 4.22 -8.85
C ARG A 84 -4.54 4.28 -7.56
N VAL A 85 -3.97 3.72 -6.51
CA VAL A 85 -4.45 3.87 -5.14
C VAL A 85 -3.50 4.79 -4.38
N ILE A 86 -4.05 5.75 -3.65
CA ILE A 86 -3.30 6.62 -2.74
C ILE A 86 -3.90 6.44 -1.36
N ARG A 87 -3.07 6.07 -0.39
CA ARG A 87 -3.46 6.03 1.02
C ARG A 87 -2.56 6.95 1.82
N SER A 88 -3.16 7.74 2.70
CA SER A 88 -2.43 8.60 3.62
C SER A 88 -3.02 8.58 5.03
N ARG A 89 -2.14 8.84 5.99
CA ARG A 89 -2.48 8.95 7.41
C ARG A 89 -1.77 10.16 7.98
N SER A 90 -2.49 11.00 8.71
CA SER A 90 -1.93 12.09 9.50
C SER A 90 -2.24 11.90 10.99
N ARG A 91 -1.28 12.27 11.84
CA ARG A 91 -1.47 12.31 13.29
C ARG A 91 -2.48 13.41 13.63
N ALA A 92 -3.14 13.24 14.76
CA ALA A 92 -3.90 14.33 15.33
C ALA A 92 -2.96 15.43 15.83
N GLY A 93 -3.19 16.68 15.43
CA GLY A 93 -2.41 17.83 15.89
C GLY A 93 -2.57 18.14 17.39
N ASP A 94 -3.58 17.57 18.06
CA ASP A 94 -3.79 17.67 19.50
C ASP A 94 -4.21 16.30 20.07
N ARG A 95 -3.80 15.99 21.30
CA ARG A 95 -3.97 14.68 21.97
C ARG A 95 -5.44 14.23 22.13
N ARG A 96 -6.41 15.11 21.85
CA ARG A 96 -7.86 14.84 21.94
C ARG A 96 -8.53 14.51 20.61
N ARG A 97 -7.84 14.64 19.48
CA ARG A 97 -8.41 14.30 18.15
C ARG A 97 -7.86 12.95 17.69
N GLN A 98 -8.64 12.28 16.85
CA GLN A 98 -8.19 11.09 16.14
C GLN A 98 -7.41 11.53 14.89
N GLY A 99 -6.33 10.82 14.55
CA GLY A 99 -5.63 11.04 13.29
C GLY A 99 -6.55 10.82 12.08
N VAL A 100 -6.27 11.51 10.98
CA VAL A 100 -7.09 11.49 9.77
C VAL A 100 -6.53 10.46 8.79
N SER A 101 -7.40 9.59 8.28
CA SER A 101 -7.07 8.69 7.18
C SER A 101 -7.73 9.19 5.90
N ASP A 102 -7.04 9.03 4.78
CA ASP A 102 -7.57 9.30 3.44
C ASP A 102 -7.23 8.13 2.51
N LEU A 103 -8.16 7.82 1.61
CA LEU A 103 -8.04 6.75 0.64
C LEU A 103 -8.66 7.18 -0.68
N GLN A 104 -7.83 7.27 -1.71
CA GLN A 104 -8.24 7.68 -3.05
C GLN A 104 -8.01 6.54 -4.04
N PHE A 105 -8.89 6.46 -5.04
CA PHE A 105 -8.77 5.49 -6.10
C PHE A 105 -9.04 6.14 -7.45
N GLN A 106 -8.14 5.92 -8.40
CA GLN A 106 -8.15 6.56 -9.71
C GLN A 106 -7.93 5.52 -10.81
N VAL A 107 -8.62 5.70 -11.94
CA VAL A 107 -8.30 5.00 -13.20
C VAL A 107 -7.39 5.92 -14.01
N LEU A 108 -6.27 5.38 -14.48
CA LEU A 108 -5.29 6.11 -15.28
C LEU A 108 -5.58 5.91 -16.78
N GLY A 109 -5.97 6.97 -17.45
CA GLY A 109 -6.05 7.06 -18.92
C GLY A 109 -4.74 7.58 -19.53
N SER A 110 -4.73 7.76 -20.85
CA SER A 110 -3.56 8.29 -21.58
C SER A 110 -3.12 9.67 -21.10
N ASP A 111 -4.08 10.55 -20.82
CA ASP A 111 -3.82 11.98 -20.55
C ASP A 111 -4.44 12.48 -19.24
N SER A 112 -5.18 11.63 -18.52
CA SER A 112 -5.85 12.03 -17.29
C SER A 112 -6.04 10.87 -16.32
N ALA A 113 -6.14 11.21 -15.03
CA ALA A 113 -6.54 10.31 -13.97
C ALA A 113 -8.00 10.62 -13.60
N ILE A 114 -8.88 9.63 -13.74
CA ILE A 114 -10.29 9.74 -13.40
C ILE A 114 -10.47 9.23 -11.98
N ALA A 115 -10.87 10.10 -11.06
CA ALA A 115 -11.18 9.71 -9.69
C ALA A 115 -12.45 8.85 -9.66
N ILE A 116 -12.32 7.66 -9.07
CA ILE A 116 -13.42 6.73 -8.79
C ILE A 116 -13.57 6.45 -7.29
N THR A 117 -12.90 7.26 -6.46
CA THR A 117 -13.05 7.32 -4.99
C THR A 117 -14.53 7.37 -4.61
N GLY A 118 -14.94 6.58 -3.62
CA GLY A 118 -16.29 6.67 -3.03
C GLY A 118 -16.41 7.80 -2.01
N ASP A 119 -17.62 8.02 -1.50
CA ASP A 119 -17.88 9.10 -0.54
C ASP A 119 -17.26 8.78 0.84
N HIS A 120 -17.04 7.49 1.10
CA HIS A 120 -16.45 6.98 2.31
C HIS A 120 -15.29 6.02 2.03
N ILE A 121 -14.31 5.96 2.95
CA ILE A 121 -13.16 5.04 2.87
C ILE A 121 -13.62 3.59 2.65
N ARG A 122 -14.68 3.16 3.32
CA ARG A 122 -15.22 1.80 3.18
C ARG A 122 -15.69 1.50 1.76
N GLU A 123 -16.31 2.46 1.08
CA GLU A 123 -16.76 2.29 -0.30
C GLU A 123 -15.58 2.26 -1.26
N THR A 124 -14.59 3.15 -1.06
CA THR A 124 -13.35 3.13 -1.84
C THR A 124 -12.61 1.81 -1.64
N GLN A 125 -12.53 1.30 -0.41
CA GLN A 125 -11.92 0.01 -0.09
C GLN A 125 -12.60 -1.14 -0.84
N ALA A 126 -13.94 -1.20 -0.82
CA ALA A 126 -14.69 -2.21 -1.55
C ALA A 126 -14.45 -2.15 -3.07
N LYS A 127 -14.35 -0.95 -3.65
CA LYS A 127 -14.02 -0.76 -5.07
C LYS A 127 -12.60 -1.26 -5.41
N ILE A 128 -11.63 -1.01 -4.53
CA ILE A 128 -10.25 -1.49 -4.69
C ILE A 128 -10.23 -3.02 -4.67
N GLU A 129 -10.84 -3.65 -3.65
CA GLU A 129 -10.92 -5.11 -3.52
C GLU A 129 -11.63 -5.75 -4.72
N GLN A 130 -12.73 -5.16 -5.19
CA GLN A 130 -13.43 -5.63 -6.39
C GLN A 130 -12.56 -5.54 -7.65
N THR A 131 -11.77 -4.47 -7.78
CA THR A 131 -10.91 -4.26 -8.96
C THR A 131 -9.71 -5.21 -8.97
N ILE A 132 -9.14 -5.50 -7.80
CA ILE A 132 -8.01 -6.42 -7.66
C ILE A 132 -8.50 -7.88 -7.67
N GLY A 133 -9.73 -8.11 -7.20
CA GLY A 133 -10.38 -9.42 -7.13
C GLY A 133 -9.94 -10.26 -5.92
N MET A 134 -9.33 -9.64 -4.92
CA MET A 134 -8.86 -10.31 -3.70
C MET A 134 -8.83 -9.34 -2.52
N ASP A 135 -9.20 -9.87 -1.36
CA ASP A 135 -8.98 -9.22 -0.07
C ASP A 135 -7.56 -9.50 0.44
N TYR A 136 -7.22 -8.91 1.59
CA TYR A 136 -5.91 -9.06 2.21
C TYR A 136 -5.59 -10.52 2.54
N ASP A 137 -6.55 -11.24 3.12
CA ASP A 137 -6.37 -12.64 3.51
C ASP A 137 -6.09 -13.52 2.28
N ALA A 138 -6.83 -13.35 1.19
CA ALA A 138 -6.56 -14.03 -0.06
C ALA A 138 -5.18 -13.68 -0.62
N PHE A 139 -4.75 -12.42 -0.52
CA PHE A 139 -3.42 -11.99 -0.99
C PHE A 139 -2.28 -12.66 -0.22
N ILE A 140 -2.31 -12.65 1.12
CA ILE A 140 -1.25 -13.28 1.94
C ILE A 140 -1.22 -14.80 1.79
N ASN A 141 -2.36 -15.42 1.50
CA ASN A 141 -2.42 -16.87 1.33
C ASN A 141 -2.06 -17.34 -0.09
N SER A 142 -2.11 -16.48 -1.11
CA SER A 142 -1.93 -16.91 -2.51
C SER A 142 -0.76 -16.25 -3.25
N ALA A 143 -0.51 -14.96 -3.00
CA ALA A 143 0.43 -14.15 -3.78
C ALA A 143 1.59 -13.62 -2.94
N PHE A 144 1.49 -13.70 -1.61
CA PHE A 144 2.49 -13.12 -0.70
C PHE A 144 2.87 -14.07 0.43
N LEU A 145 3.96 -14.80 0.25
CA LEU A 145 4.48 -15.69 1.28
C LEU A 145 5.22 -14.90 2.35
N LEU A 146 4.55 -14.68 3.48
CA LEU A 146 5.15 -14.11 4.68
C LEU A 146 6.23 -15.04 5.24
N GLN A 147 7.34 -14.45 5.69
CA GLN A 147 8.43 -15.20 6.32
C GLN A 147 7.90 -15.95 7.56
N GLY A 148 8.07 -17.28 7.58
CA GLY A 148 7.60 -18.14 8.66
C GLY A 148 6.12 -18.55 8.55
N ARG A 149 5.43 -18.19 7.47
CA ARG A 149 4.04 -18.57 7.19
C ARG A 149 3.86 -19.25 5.82
N ALA A 150 4.92 -19.87 5.31
CA ALA A 150 4.89 -20.53 4.00
C ALA A 150 3.83 -21.64 3.90
N ASP A 151 3.46 -22.23 5.04
CA ASP A 151 2.52 -23.36 5.11
C ASP A 151 1.04 -22.92 5.19
N GLU A 152 0.74 -21.61 5.22
CA GLU A 152 -0.65 -21.12 5.31
C GLU A 152 -1.51 -21.57 4.11
N PHE A 153 -0.91 -21.77 2.94
CA PHE A 153 -1.61 -22.29 1.76
C PHE A 153 -2.06 -23.75 1.92
N THR A 154 -1.39 -24.53 2.76
CA THR A 154 -1.65 -25.97 2.96
C THR A 154 -2.48 -26.30 4.21
N ASN A 155 -2.80 -25.30 5.05
CA ASN A 155 -3.42 -25.50 6.36
C ASN A 155 -4.93 -25.21 6.40
N LYS A 156 -5.62 -25.12 5.24
CA LYS A 156 -7.08 -25.01 5.16
C LYS A 156 -7.71 -26.22 4.48
#